data_AF-A0A4S3PQ63-F1
#
_entry.id   AF-A0A4S3PQ63-F1
#
_cell.length_a   1.000
_cell.length_b   1.000
_cell.length_c   1.000
_cell.angle_alpha   90.00
_cell.angle_beta   90.00
_cell.angle_gamma   90.00
#
_symmetry.space_group_name_H-M   'P 1'
#
loop_
_entity.id
_entity.type
_entity.pdbx_description
1 polymer ?
#
loop_
_entity_poly.entity_id
_entity_poly.type
_entity_poly.pdbx_seq_one_letter_code
_entity_poly.pdbx_strand_id
1 'polypeptide(L)' 'MKCYQCDIKMILDCNVKVEGVMYGIKISKKGKGLFNNISAKPKAAVCPNCGYVSFYIDDYKKFV' A
#
# COMPACT_ATOMS: atom_id res chain seq x y z
N MET A 1 -11.79 5.82 1.02
CA MET A 1 -11.60 5.43 -0.40
C MET A 1 -12.84 4.69 -0.88
N LYS A 2 -13.29 4.97 -2.11
CA LYS A 2 -14.34 4.20 -2.77
C LYS A 2 -13.71 3.19 -3.73
N CYS A 3 -14.34 2.03 -3.91
CA CYS A 3 -13.88 0.99 -4.82
C CYS A 3 -14.13 1.42 -6.27
N TYR A 4 -13.08 1.44 -7.10
CA TYR A 4 -13.20 1.83 -8.52
C TYR A 4 -14.14 0.92 -9.32
N GLN A 5 -14.27 -0.36 -8.93
CA GLN A 5 -15.11 -1.34 -9.63
C GLN A 5 -16.60 -1.22 -9.28
N CYS A 6 -16.91 -0.75 -8.06
CA CYS A 6 -18.21 -0.98 -7.42
C CYS A 6 -18.79 0.30 -6.76
N ASP A 7 -18.05 1.41 -6.75
CA ASP A 7 -18.32 2.71 -6.09
C ASP A 7 -18.67 2.68 -4.59
N ILE A 8 -18.51 1.54 -3.91
CA ILE A 8 -18.78 1.45 -2.47
C ILE A 8 -17.56 1.79 -1.59
N LYS A 9 -17.80 2.16 -0.34
CA LYS A 9 -16.75 2.45 0.66
C LYS A 9 -15.91 1.19 0.93
N MET A 10 -14.59 1.33 0.83
CA MET A 10 -13.64 0.24 1.12
C MET A 10 -13.26 0.20 2.61
N ILE A 11 -12.95 -1.00 3.10
CA ILE A 11 -12.31 -1.21 4.40
C ILE A 11 -10.85 -0.79 4.26
N LEU A 12 -10.39 0.14 5.10
CA LEU A 12 -9.04 0.71 5.05
C LEU A 12 -8.12 0.03 6.08
N ASP A 13 -6.84 0.37 6.02
CA ASP A 13 -5.79 0.04 6.98
C ASP A 13 -5.58 -1.48 7.19
N CYS A 14 -5.88 -2.28 6.18
CA CYS A 14 -5.60 -3.71 6.19
C CYS A 14 -4.09 -3.96 6.11
N ASN A 15 -3.60 -4.88 6.96
CA ASN A 15 -2.18 -5.26 6.99
C ASN A 15 -1.85 -6.19 5.81
N VAL A 16 -0.68 -6.00 5.21
CA VAL A 16 -0.19 -6.79 4.08
C VAL A 16 1.02 -7.61 4.52
N LYS A 17 0.85 -8.92 4.53
CA LYS A 17 1.92 -9.87 4.85
C LYS A 17 2.05 -10.88 3.72
N VAL A 18 3.27 -11.37 3.51
CA VAL A 18 3.51 -12.56 2.71
C VAL A 18 3.52 -13.73 3.70
N GLU A 19 2.84 -14.83 3.38
CA GLU A 19 2.78 -15.99 4.26
C GLU A 19 4.17 -16.60 4.46
N GLY A 20 4.45 -17.08 5.68
CA GLY A 20 5.75 -17.64 6.03
C GLY A 20 6.87 -16.62 6.28
N VAL A 21 6.62 -15.30 6.20
CA VAL A 21 7.62 -14.26 6.52
C VAL A 21 7.11 -13.24 7.54
N MET A 22 8.05 -12.68 8.33
CA MET A 22 7.75 -11.76 9.42
C MET A 22 7.43 -10.32 8.97
N TYR A 23 8.01 -9.87 7.85
CA TYR A 23 8.17 -8.43 7.57
C TYR A 23 7.22 -7.82 6.52
N GLY A 24 6.41 -8.65 5.84
CA GLY A 24 5.49 -8.20 4.77
C GLY A 24 6.20 -7.63 3.55
N ILE A 25 5.48 -6.81 2.76
CA ILE A 25 6.02 -6.16 1.56
C ILE A 25 6.55 -4.74 1.86
N LYS A 26 7.54 -4.28 1.10
CA LYS A 26 8.09 -2.91 1.17
C LYS A 26 8.15 -2.30 -0.23
N ILE A 27 7.67 -1.07 -0.38
CA ILE A 27 7.81 -0.28 -1.61
C ILE A 27 9.02 0.64 -1.47
N SER A 28 9.83 0.77 -2.52
CA SER A 28 11.02 1.64 -2.52
C SER A 28 11.22 2.37 -3.85
N LYS A 29 11.73 3.60 -3.77
CA LYS A 29 12.14 4.43 -4.91
C LYS A 29 13.60 4.84 -4.73
N LYS A 30 14.41 4.73 -5.80
CA LYS A 30 15.78 5.27 -5.80
C LYS A 30 15.70 6.80 -5.75
N GLY A 31 16.38 7.41 -4.77
CA GLY A 31 16.51 8.86 -4.69
C GLY A 31 17.63 9.41 -5.59
N LYS A 32 17.83 10.73 -5.54
CA LYS A 32 18.99 11.38 -6.14
C LYS A 32 20.20 11.22 -5.19
N GLY A 33 21.22 10.48 -5.58
CA GLY A 33 22.45 10.22 -4.81
C GLY A 33 22.58 8.80 -4.25
N LEU A 34 23.76 8.42 -3.76
CA LEU A 34 24.09 7.05 -3.34
C LEU A 34 23.32 6.53 -2.11
N PHE A 35 22.76 7.41 -1.26
CA PHE A 35 22.15 7.03 0.02
C PHE A 35 20.70 7.50 0.23
N ASN A 36 20.07 8.10 -0.78
CA ASN A 36 18.75 8.73 -0.63
C ASN A 36 17.58 7.81 -1.01
N ASN A 37 17.68 6.50 -0.74
CA ASN A 37 16.61 5.58 -1.05
C ASN A 37 15.44 5.78 -0.09
N ILE A 38 14.25 5.97 -0.65
CA ILE A 38 13.02 6.16 0.12
C ILE A 38 12.27 4.84 0.08
N SER A 39 11.75 4.41 1.24
CA SER A 39 10.94 3.20 1.32
C SER A 39 9.85 3.32 2.36
N ALA A 40 8.75 2.58 2.15
CA ALA A 40 7.62 2.52 3.06
C ALA A 40 6.93 1.16 2.99
N LYS A 41 6.25 0.81 4.08
CA LYS A 41 5.37 -0.36 4.13
C LYS A 41 3.98 0.08 3.66
N PRO A 42 3.43 -0.52 2.58
CA PRO A 42 2.08 -0.19 2.15
C PRO A 42 1.05 -0.81 3.08
N LYS A 43 -0.12 -0.19 3.12
CA LYS A 43 -1.36 -0.75 3.64
C LYS A 43 -2.23 -1.18 2.47
N ALA A 44 -3.23 -2.02 2.75
CA ALA A 44 -4.25 -2.36 1.79
C ALA A 44 -5.61 -1.77 2.18
N ALA A 45 -6.44 -1.55 1.19
CA ALA A 45 -7.87 -1.45 1.37
C ALA A 45 -8.56 -2.53 0.56
N VAL A 46 -9.65 -3.07 1.11
CA VAL A 46 -10.40 -4.17 0.50
C VAL A 46 -11.85 -3.73 0.30
N CYS A 47 -12.37 -3.96 -0.90
CA CYS A 47 -13.78 -3.75 -1.19
C CYS A 47 -14.60 -4.92 -0.61
N PRO A 48 -15.54 -4.69 0.31
CA PRO A 48 -16.31 -5.77 0.93
C PRO A 48 -17.34 -6.40 -0.02
N ASN A 49 -17.68 -5.74 -1.13
CA ASN A 49 -18.68 -6.25 -2.09
C ASN A 49 -18.05 -7.12 -3.18
N CYS A 50 -16.89 -6.72 -3.71
CA CYS A 50 -16.33 -7.33 -4.92
C CYS A 50 -14.87 -7.77 -4.78
N GLY A 51 -14.29 -7.68 -3.57
CA GLY A 51 -12.96 -8.21 -3.28
C GLY A 51 -11.78 -7.42 -3.86
N TYR A 52 -12.03 -6.35 -4.63
CA TYR A 52 -10.96 -5.50 -5.17
C TYR A 52 -10.05 -4.97 -4.05
N VAL A 53 -8.74 -5.11 -4.25
CA VAL A 53 -7.71 -4.67 -3.31
C VAL A 53 -6.92 -3.51 -3.90
N SER A 54 -6.69 -2.47 -3.09
CA SER A 54 -5.80 -1.35 -3.45
C SER A 54 -4.71 -1.21 -2.40
N PHE A 55 -3.46 -1.09 -2.84
CA PHE A 55 -2.35 -0.74 -1.95
C PHE A 55 -2.14 0.78 -1.91
N TYR A 56 -1.79 1.31 -0.74
CA TYR A 56 -1.47 2.72 -0.55
C TYR A 56 -0.46 2.93 0.59
N ILE A 57 0.15 4.12 0.63
CA ILE A 57 1.15 4.51 1.64
C ILE A 57 0.72 5.87 2.20
N ASP A 58 0.73 6.03 3.52
CA ASP A 58 0.34 7.29 4.17
C ASP A 58 1.30 8.45 3.82
N ASP A 59 2.62 8.19 3.88
CA ASP A 59 3.67 9.17 3.58
C ASP A 59 4.07 9.24 2.09
N TYR A 60 3.11 9.08 1.18
CA TYR A 60 3.39 9.01 -0.27
C TYR A 60 4.13 10.24 -0.82
N LYS A 61 4.05 11.40 -0.15
CA LYS A 61 4.78 12.62 -0.53
C LYS A 61 6.31 12.43 -0.56
N LYS A 62 6.84 11.48 0.22
CA LYS A 62 8.27 11.10 0.16
C LYS A 62 8.62 10.45 -1.20
N PHE A 63 7.65 9.91 -1.93
CA PHE A 63 7.86 9.24 -3.21
C PHE A 63 7.71 10.14 -4.44
N VAL A 64 7.39 11.43 -4.28
CA VAL A 64 7.27 12.40 -5.37
C VAL A 64 8.59 13.14 -5.55
#